data_AF-Q4RDM7-F1
#
_entry.id   AF-Q4RDM7-F1
#
_cell.length_a   1.000
_cell.length_b   1.000
_cell.length_c   1.000
_cell.angle_alpha   90.00
_cell.angle_beta   90.00
_cell.angle_gamma   90.00
#
_symmetry.space_group_name_H-M   'P 1'
#
loop_
_entity.id
_entity.type
_entity.pdbx_description
1 polymer ?
#
loop_
_entity_poly.entity_id
_entity_poly.type
_entity_poly.pdbx_seq_one_letter_code
_entity_poly.pdbx_strand_id
1 'polypeptide(L)'
;RRSHLFCRYRSGNRNPRLLLKPFKEEDEWDSPHIVRYLDFLSDTEIDKIKELAKPKVRHYSKKKSVCYNVEITRSTFLFFQLARATVRDPKTGVLTTANYRVSKSAWLEGEEDPVIARVNQRIEDLTGLTVETAELLQVANYGLGGQYEPHFDFSR
;
A
#
# COMPACT_ATOMS: atom_id res chain seq x y z
N ARG A 1 -1.26 -31.84 -1.65
CA ARG A 1 -2.16 -30.97 -2.46
C ARG A 1 -1.26 -30.27 -3.48
N ARG A 2 -1.44 -30.47 -4.79
CA ARG A 2 -0.66 -29.74 -5.80
C ARG A 2 -1.15 -28.29 -5.79
N SER A 3 -0.24 -27.33 -5.56
CA SER A 3 -0.56 -25.92 -5.72
C SER A 3 -0.80 -25.66 -7.21
N HIS A 4 -1.93 -25.05 -7.51
CA HIS A 4 -2.33 -24.72 -8.86
C HIS A 4 -2.03 -23.23 -9.09
N LEU A 5 -0.75 -22.86 -8.91
CA LEU A 5 -0.29 -21.49 -9.12
C LEU A 5 -0.30 -21.20 -10.62
N PHE A 6 -1.06 -20.18 -11.03
CA PHE A 6 -1.21 -19.80 -12.42
C PHE A 6 -0.89 -18.31 -12.62
N CYS A 7 -0.31 -17.99 -13.76
CA CYS A 7 -0.18 -16.62 -14.24
C CYS A 7 -1.29 -16.32 -15.25
N ARG A 8 -1.92 -15.16 -15.17
CA ARG A 8 -3.00 -14.76 -16.09
C ARG A 8 -3.04 -13.27 -16.34
N TYR A 9 -3.62 -12.90 -17.48
CA TYR A 9 -3.98 -11.52 -17.76
C TYR A 9 -5.37 -11.25 -17.20
N ARG A 10 -5.49 -10.28 -16.28
CA ARG A 10 -6.75 -9.93 -15.63
C ARG A 10 -7.32 -8.63 -16.20
N SER A 11 -8.56 -8.73 -16.67
CA SER A 11 -9.31 -7.62 -17.29
C SER A 11 -10.33 -6.98 -16.35
N GLY A 12 -10.23 -7.23 -15.03
CA GLY A 12 -11.08 -6.63 -13.98
C GLY A 12 -12.57 -6.64 -14.32
N ASN A 13 -13.16 -7.83 -14.51
CA ASN A 13 -14.58 -7.98 -14.87
C ASN A 13 -15.00 -7.24 -16.15
N ARG A 14 -14.15 -7.27 -17.19
CA ARG A 14 -14.34 -6.55 -18.46
C ARG A 14 -14.35 -5.02 -18.29
N ASN A 15 -13.62 -4.50 -17.32
CA ASN A 15 -13.40 -3.07 -17.20
C ASN A 15 -12.81 -2.55 -18.53
N PRO A 16 -13.42 -1.54 -19.18
CA PRO A 16 -12.98 -1.06 -20.49
C PRO A 16 -11.49 -0.69 -20.54
N ARG A 17 -10.94 -0.14 -19.45
CA ARG A 17 -9.53 0.24 -19.36
C ARG A 17 -8.61 -0.98 -19.31
N LEU A 18 -9.04 -2.06 -18.65
CA LEU A 18 -8.28 -3.30 -18.50
C LEU A 18 -8.47 -4.30 -19.64
N LEU A 19 -9.43 -4.05 -20.54
CA LEU A 19 -9.52 -4.77 -21.82
C LEU A 19 -8.39 -4.37 -22.77
N LEU A 20 -8.04 -3.08 -22.79
CA LEU A 20 -6.95 -2.55 -23.62
C LEU A 20 -5.57 -2.82 -23.01
N LYS A 21 -5.47 -2.75 -21.67
CA LYS A 21 -4.24 -3.00 -20.93
C LYS A 21 -4.52 -3.87 -19.70
N PRO A 22 -4.59 -5.20 -19.85
CA PRO A 22 -4.85 -6.10 -18.73
C PRO A 22 -3.66 -6.16 -17.77
N PHE A 23 -3.94 -6.41 -16.49
CA PHE A 23 -2.90 -6.65 -15.50
C PHE A 23 -2.31 -8.04 -15.63
N LYS A 24 -1.00 -8.13 -15.42
CA LYS A 24 -0.31 -9.41 -15.23
C LYS A 24 -0.49 -9.83 -13.78
N GLU A 25 -1.19 -10.94 -13.58
CA GLU A 25 -1.52 -11.49 -12.27
C GLU A 25 -0.82 -12.83 -12.09
N GLU A 26 -0.23 -13.05 -10.92
CA GLU A 26 0.42 -14.31 -10.52
C GLU A 26 -0.16 -14.78 -9.19
N ASP A 27 -0.67 -16.01 -9.16
CA ASP A 27 -1.07 -16.65 -7.90
C ASP A 27 0.20 -17.07 -7.13
N GLU A 28 0.41 -16.51 -5.94
CA GLU A 28 1.56 -16.80 -5.07
C GLU A 28 1.24 -17.89 -4.05
N TRP A 29 0.00 -17.91 -3.59
CA TRP A 29 -0.45 -18.85 -2.56
C TRP A 29 -1.96 -19.10 -2.64
N ASP A 30 -2.37 -20.35 -2.40
CA ASP A 30 -3.78 -20.75 -2.51
C ASP A 30 -4.58 -20.44 -1.23
N SER A 31 -3.97 -20.56 -0.04
CA SER A 31 -4.68 -20.45 1.25
C SER A 31 -3.77 -19.95 2.40
N PRO A 32 -3.84 -18.66 2.80
CA PRO A 32 -4.76 -17.64 2.28
C PRO A 32 -4.48 -17.34 0.80
N HIS A 33 -5.49 -16.90 0.06
CA HIS A 33 -5.28 -16.55 -1.34
C HIS A 33 -4.38 -15.31 -1.44
N ILE A 34 -3.18 -15.46 -2.01
CA ILE A 34 -2.22 -14.39 -2.21
C ILE A 34 -1.94 -14.26 -3.70
N VAL A 35 -2.05 -13.04 -4.21
CA VAL A 35 -1.91 -12.71 -5.62
C VAL A 35 -0.93 -11.56 -5.78
N ARG A 36 0.00 -11.67 -6.72
CA ARG A 36 0.93 -10.61 -7.11
C ARG A 36 0.48 -9.98 -8.44
N TYR A 37 0.39 -8.66 -8.47
CA TYR A 37 0.18 -7.90 -9.70
C TYR A 37 1.50 -7.28 -10.15
N LEU A 38 1.95 -7.67 -11.34
CA LEU A 38 3.19 -7.14 -11.90
C LEU A 38 2.95 -5.80 -12.59
N ASP A 39 3.98 -4.94 -12.55
CA ASP A 39 3.99 -3.63 -13.19
C ASP A 39 2.80 -2.73 -12.77
N PHE A 40 2.35 -2.87 -11.51
CA PHE A 40 1.19 -2.15 -11.00
C PHE A 40 1.40 -0.63 -10.96
N LEU A 41 2.60 -0.17 -10.58
CA LEU A 41 3.01 1.23 -10.62
C LEU A 41 4.17 1.41 -11.60
N SER A 42 4.16 2.50 -12.37
CA SER A 42 5.31 2.91 -13.16
C SER A 42 6.37 3.60 -12.31
N ASP A 43 7.63 3.60 -12.76
CA ASP A 43 8.75 4.23 -12.05
C ASP A 43 8.47 5.73 -11.76
N THR A 44 7.84 6.45 -12.70
CA THR A 44 7.48 7.87 -12.53
C THR A 44 6.38 8.08 -11.47
N GLU A 45 5.39 7.19 -11.41
CA GLU A 45 4.36 7.21 -10.37
C GLU A 45 4.97 6.91 -9.00
N ILE A 46 5.90 5.95 -8.93
CA ILE A 46 6.63 5.61 -7.70
C ILE A 46 7.40 6.83 -7.18
N ASP A 47 8.17 7.49 -8.04
CA ASP A 47 8.97 8.66 -7.64
C ASP A 47 8.09 9.82 -7.18
N LYS A 48 6.97 10.04 -7.88
CA LYS A 48 6.01 11.07 -7.48
C LYS A 48 5.35 10.77 -6.13
N ILE A 49 4.94 9.53 -5.87
CA ILE A 49 4.41 9.10 -4.58
C ILE A 49 5.46 9.31 -3.48
N LYS A 50 6.72 8.94 -3.75
CA LYS A 50 7.84 9.19 -2.81
C LYS A 50 7.99 10.70 -2.53
N GLU A 51 7.92 11.56 -3.55
CA GLU A 51 8.00 13.01 -3.37
C GLU A 51 6.88 13.58 -2.52
N LEU A 52 5.63 13.18 -2.77
CA LEU A 52 4.47 13.61 -1.99
C LEU A 52 4.53 13.13 -0.53
N ALA A 53 5.08 11.93 -0.30
CA ALA A 53 5.22 11.34 1.02
C ALA A 53 6.33 12.00 1.86
N LYS A 54 7.45 12.43 1.25
CA LYS A 54 8.62 13.02 1.94
C LYS A 54 8.27 14.10 2.99
N PRO A 55 7.49 15.15 2.67
CA PRO A 55 7.17 16.19 3.65
C PRO A 55 6.18 15.74 4.73
N LYS A 56 5.42 14.65 4.49
CA LYS A 56 4.34 14.16 5.36
C LYS A 56 4.77 13.11 6.37
N VAL A 57 6.06 12.82 6.48
CA VAL A 57 6.62 11.88 7.46
C VAL A 57 6.69 12.52 8.85
N ARG A 58 5.54 12.97 9.36
CA ARG A 58 5.34 13.42 10.73
C ARG A 58 3.84 13.36 11.06
N HIS A 59 3.47 12.34 11.84
CA HIS A 59 2.19 12.18 12.56
C HIS A 59 0.90 12.49 11.78
N TYR A 60 0.12 11.44 11.48
CA TYR A 60 -1.29 11.57 11.12
C TYR A 60 -2.14 10.61 11.95
N SER A 61 -3.32 11.09 12.37
CA SER A 61 -4.28 10.35 13.20
C SER A 61 -5.67 10.47 12.58
N LYS A 62 -6.02 9.58 11.65
CA LYS A 62 -7.42 9.21 11.36
C LYS A 62 -7.51 7.72 11.00
N LYS A 63 -8.59 7.09 11.46
CA LYS A 63 -8.98 5.69 11.19
C LYS A 63 -10.07 5.67 10.12
N LYS A 64 -10.08 4.68 9.22
CA LYS A 64 -11.27 4.10 8.54
C LYS A 64 -10.88 2.89 7.65
N SER A 65 -10.86 1.69 8.22
CA SER A 65 -10.20 0.49 7.65
C SER A 65 -10.91 -0.18 6.45
N VAL A 66 -10.30 -0.05 5.27
CA VAL A 66 -10.08 -1.12 4.27
C VAL A 66 -8.70 -0.89 3.69
N CYS A 67 -7.80 -1.87 3.82
CA CYS A 67 -6.39 -1.75 3.43
C CYS A 67 -6.07 -2.66 2.24
N TYR A 68 -5.28 -2.15 1.30
CA TYR A 68 -4.61 -2.94 0.28
C TYR A 68 -3.13 -2.61 0.31
N ASN A 69 -2.30 -3.64 0.45
CA ASN A 69 -0.86 -3.47 0.49
C ASN A 69 -0.31 -3.48 -0.93
N VAL A 70 0.28 -2.35 -1.36
CA VAL A 70 1.07 -2.28 -2.58
C VAL A 70 2.54 -2.21 -2.19
N GLU A 71 3.25 -3.33 -2.31
CA GLU A 71 4.68 -3.37 -2.04
C GLU A 71 5.47 -2.85 -3.24
N ILE A 72 6.15 -1.72 -3.05
CA ILE A 72 7.05 -1.15 -4.06
C ILE A 72 8.45 -1.73 -3.83
N THR A 73 8.81 -2.75 -4.60
CA THR A 73 10.11 -3.46 -4.45
C THR A 73 11.26 -2.87 -5.27
N ARG A 74 11.01 -1.83 -6.09
CA ARG A 74 12.08 -1.19 -6.88
C ARG A 74 12.90 -0.21 -6.05
N SER A 75 14.07 -0.70 -5.65
CA SER A 75 15.14 0.01 -4.94
C SER A 75 15.65 1.23 -5.71
N THR A 76 15.28 2.43 -5.26
CA THR A 76 16.16 3.60 -5.34
C THR A 76 16.55 3.98 -3.91
N PHE A 77 17.85 3.81 -3.60
CA PHE A 77 18.44 4.18 -2.31
C PHE A 77 18.39 5.70 -2.18
N LEU A 78 17.42 6.21 -1.43
CA LEU A 78 17.36 7.61 -1.03
C LEU A 78 17.59 7.68 0.48
N PHE A 79 18.78 8.15 0.87
CA PHE A 79 19.10 8.49 2.25
C PHE A 79 18.27 9.72 2.66
N PHE A 80 17.24 9.51 3.48
CA PHE A 80 16.53 10.60 4.15
C PHE A 80 16.65 10.46 5.65
N GLN A 81 17.00 11.57 6.30
CA GLN A 81 16.89 11.74 7.75
C GLN A 81 15.40 11.88 8.07
N LEU A 82 14.84 10.90 8.78
CA LEU A 82 13.38 10.82 9.02
C LEU A 82 13.11 10.40 10.48
N ALA A 83 11.94 10.72 11.04
CA ALA A 83 11.55 10.42 12.43
C ALA A 83 10.66 9.14 12.56
N ARG A 84 10.74 8.41 13.69
CA ARG A 84 10.00 7.15 13.94
C ARG A 84 8.48 7.35 14.02
N ALA A 85 7.70 6.35 13.57
CA ALA A 85 6.25 6.30 13.81
C ALA A 85 5.92 6.12 15.30
N THR A 86 4.80 6.71 15.73
CA THR A 86 4.25 6.59 17.08
C THR A 86 2.97 5.76 17.03
N VAL A 87 2.70 5.02 18.11
CA VAL A 87 1.49 4.24 18.32
C VAL A 87 0.77 4.78 19.55
N ARG A 88 -0.56 4.73 19.56
CA ARG A 88 -1.35 5.08 20.73
C ARG A 88 -1.37 3.90 21.70
N ASP A 89 -0.81 4.10 22.89
CA ASP A 89 -0.83 3.09 23.95
C ASP A 89 -2.29 2.80 24.37
N PRO A 90 -2.76 1.53 24.33
CA PRO A 90 -4.13 1.18 24.69
C PRO A 90 -4.47 1.46 26.17
N LYS A 91 -3.49 1.49 27.07
CA LYS A 91 -3.70 1.69 28.51
C LYS A 91 -3.67 3.16 28.92
N THR A 92 -2.78 3.94 28.30
CA THR A 92 -2.54 5.33 28.69
C THR A 92 -3.09 6.35 27.69
N GLY A 93 -3.39 5.93 26.47
CA GLY A 93 -3.91 6.80 25.40
C GLY A 93 -2.88 7.78 24.83
N VAL A 94 -1.64 7.77 25.33
CA VAL A 94 -0.53 8.63 24.91
C VAL A 94 0.14 8.05 23.67
N LEU A 95 0.60 8.94 22.78
CA LEU A 95 1.41 8.54 21.62
C LEU A 95 2.83 8.21 22.08
N THR A 96 3.19 6.93 22.00
CA THR A 96 4.52 6.42 22.34
C THR A 96 5.19 5.82 21.11
N THR A 97 6.52 5.89 21.03
CA THR A 97 7.25 5.20 19.96
C THR A 97 7.22 3.69 20.22
N ALA A 98 6.59 2.93 19.33
CA ALA A 98 6.55 1.48 19.44
C ALA A 98 7.92 0.88 19.10
N ASN A 99 8.49 0.10 20.01
CA ASN A 99 9.75 -0.61 19.76
C ASN A 99 9.61 -1.69 18.67
N TYR A 100 8.39 -2.24 18.49
CA TYR A 100 8.10 -3.33 17.53
C TYR A 100 7.84 -2.84 16.09
N ARG A 101 7.67 -1.54 15.87
CA ARG A 101 7.42 -0.96 14.53
C ARG A 101 8.35 0.22 14.26
N VAL A 102 9.45 -0.04 13.54
CA VAL A 102 10.43 0.98 13.14
C VAL A 102 10.19 1.41 11.68
N SER A 103 8.94 1.74 11.36
CA SER A 103 8.55 2.29 10.05
C SER A 103 8.26 3.78 10.16
N LYS A 104 8.36 4.52 9.06
CA LYS A 104 7.96 5.93 8.98
C LYS A 104 6.84 6.03 7.96
N SER A 105 5.71 6.62 8.33
CA SER A 105 4.48 6.55 7.54
C SER A 105 4.00 7.93 7.10
N ALA A 106 3.44 7.99 5.90
CA ALA A 106 2.69 9.12 5.37
C ALA A 106 1.35 8.62 4.82
N TRP A 107 0.34 9.48 4.80
CA TRP A 107 -0.97 9.21 4.21
C TRP A 107 -1.23 10.24 3.13
N LEU A 108 -1.63 9.79 1.95
CA LEU A 108 -1.90 10.61 0.79
C LEU A 108 -3.39 10.50 0.43
N GLU A 109 -4.07 11.65 0.38
CA GLU A 109 -5.45 11.76 -0.07
C GLU A 109 -5.52 11.76 -1.61
N GLY A 110 -6.61 11.23 -2.16
CA GLY A 110 -6.79 11.11 -3.62
C GLY A 110 -6.80 12.46 -4.35
N GLU A 111 -7.23 13.52 -3.67
CA GLU A 111 -7.35 14.87 -4.22
C GLU A 111 -6.01 15.63 -4.23
N GLU A 112 -4.97 15.11 -3.58
CA GLU A 112 -3.67 15.81 -3.46
C GLU A 112 -2.90 15.90 -4.77
N ASP A 113 -2.98 14.85 -5.59
CA ASP A 113 -2.26 14.80 -6.86
C ASP A 113 -2.98 13.84 -7.83
N PRO A 114 -3.09 14.19 -9.13
CA PRO A 114 -3.68 13.33 -10.14
C PRO A 114 -3.07 11.92 -10.20
N VAL A 115 -1.81 11.74 -9.79
CA VAL A 115 -1.17 10.43 -9.70
C VAL A 115 -1.86 9.55 -8.66
N ILE A 116 -2.18 10.09 -7.48
CA ILE A 116 -2.87 9.34 -6.42
C ILE A 116 -4.27 8.97 -6.87
N ALA A 117 -5.00 9.91 -7.47
CA ALA A 117 -6.33 9.64 -8.05
C ALA A 117 -6.29 8.50 -9.09
N ARG A 118 -5.30 8.51 -10.00
CA ARG A 118 -5.14 7.44 -11.01
C ARG A 118 -4.80 6.09 -10.37
N VAL A 119 -3.99 6.07 -9.33
CA VAL A 119 -3.65 4.84 -8.60
C VAL A 119 -4.87 4.28 -7.88
N ASN A 120 -5.63 5.11 -7.16
CA ASN A 120 -6.87 4.68 -6.51
C ASN A 120 -7.87 4.12 -7.52
N GLN A 121 -8.06 4.82 -8.63
CA GLN A 121 -8.95 4.38 -9.70
C GLN A 121 -8.50 3.04 -10.32
N ARG A 122 -7.19 2.79 -10.40
CA ARG A 122 -6.61 1.52 -10.87
C ARG A 122 -6.87 0.38 -9.87
N ILE A 123 -6.82 0.67 -8.57
CA ILE A 123 -7.17 -0.28 -7.51
C ILE A 123 -8.65 -0.67 -7.64
N GLU A 124 -9.54 0.29 -7.88
CA GLU A 124 -10.97 0.00 -8.08
C GLU A 124 -11.20 -0.90 -9.29
N ASP A 125 -10.58 -0.58 -10.43
CA ASP A 125 -10.74 -1.37 -11.65
C ASP A 125 -10.30 -2.83 -11.44
N LEU A 126 -9.24 -3.03 -10.65
CA LEU A 126 -8.62 -4.32 -10.42
C LEU A 126 -9.37 -5.16 -9.39
N THR A 127 -9.76 -4.53 -8.28
CA THR A 127 -10.44 -5.22 -7.17
C THR A 127 -11.94 -5.37 -7.43
N GLY A 128 -12.53 -4.49 -8.25
CA GLY A 128 -13.97 -4.35 -8.40
C GLY A 128 -14.63 -3.70 -7.17
N LEU A 129 -13.85 -3.11 -6.27
CA LEU A 129 -14.31 -2.46 -5.04
C LEU A 129 -14.09 -0.96 -5.14
N THR A 130 -15.03 -0.17 -4.63
CA THR A 130 -14.91 1.29 -4.57
C THR A 130 -13.95 1.73 -3.47
N VAL A 131 -13.20 2.81 -3.68
CA VAL A 131 -12.31 3.39 -2.64
C VAL A 131 -13.02 4.39 -1.73
N GLU A 132 -14.33 4.64 -1.89
CA GLU A 132 -15.09 5.61 -1.09
C GLU A 132 -14.97 5.41 0.43
N THR A 133 -14.94 4.15 0.87
CA THR A 133 -14.80 3.77 2.28
C THR A 133 -13.39 3.33 2.65
N ALA A 134 -12.45 3.36 1.70
CA ALA A 134 -11.09 2.88 1.91
C ALA A 134 -10.24 3.86 2.74
N GLU A 135 -9.17 3.35 3.34
CA GLU A 135 -8.17 4.22 3.95
C GLU A 135 -7.43 5.04 2.89
N LEU A 136 -6.90 6.18 3.32
CA LEU A 136 -5.98 6.96 2.50
C LEU A 136 -4.76 6.11 2.11
N LEU A 137 -4.14 6.43 0.99
CA LEU A 137 -2.98 5.69 0.52
C LEU A 137 -1.84 5.83 1.53
N GLN A 138 -1.54 4.74 2.23
CA GLN A 138 -0.48 4.69 3.23
C GLN A 138 0.86 4.38 2.56
N VAL A 139 1.84 5.26 2.78
CA VAL A 139 3.23 5.06 2.35
C VAL A 139 4.06 4.75 3.58
N ALA A 140 4.61 3.54 3.64
CA ALA A 140 5.51 3.10 4.71
C ALA A 140 6.96 3.04 4.22
N ASN A 141 7.86 3.66 4.95
CA ASN A 141 9.31 3.62 4.71
C ASN A 141 9.99 2.79 5.81
N TYR A 142 10.67 1.73 5.37
CA TYR A 142 11.54 0.89 6.18
C TYR A 142 13.00 1.24 5.91
N GLY A 143 13.63 1.94 6.85
CA GLY A 143 15.07 2.22 6.79
C GLY A 143 15.91 1.01 7.20
N LEU A 144 17.22 1.22 7.39
CA LEU A 144 18.11 0.19 7.96
C LEU A 144 17.58 -0.25 9.33
N GLY A 145 17.32 -1.55 9.50
CA GLY A 145 16.72 -2.12 10.71
C GLY A 145 15.22 -1.81 10.89
N GLY A 146 14.54 -1.29 9.86
CA GLY A 146 13.08 -1.20 9.82
C GLY A 146 12.47 -2.59 9.71
N GLN A 147 11.47 -2.87 10.53
CA GLN A 147 10.75 -4.15 10.52
C GLN A 147 9.23 -3.94 10.60
N TYR A 148 8.49 -4.90 10.07
CA TYR A 148 7.05 -5.04 10.20
C TYR A 148 6.74 -6.45 10.69
N GLU A 149 6.22 -6.57 11.91
CA GLU A 149 5.90 -7.89 12.48
C GLU A 149 4.61 -8.45 11.87
N PRO A 150 4.49 -9.78 11.70
CA PRO A 150 3.29 -10.39 11.17
C PRO A 150 2.03 -10.03 11.98
N HIS A 151 0.97 -9.58 11.31
CA HIS A 151 -0.35 -9.31 11.90
C HIS A 151 -1.47 -9.46 10.89
N PHE A 152 -2.70 -9.33 11.37
CA PHE A 152 -3.89 -9.20 10.55
C PHE A 152 -4.19 -7.73 10.30
N ASP A 153 -4.54 -7.38 9.06
CA ASP A 153 -4.93 -6.02 8.69
C ASP A 153 -6.34 -5.65 9.20
N PHE A 154 -7.19 -6.64 9.48
CA PHE A 154 -8.53 -6.42 10.02
C PHE A 154 -8.53 -6.29 11.55
N SER A 155 -9.41 -5.43 12.07
CA SER A 155 -9.75 -5.39 13.49
C SER A 155 -10.85 -6.42 13.79
N ARG A 156 -10.76 -7.13 14.92
CA ARG A 156 -11.82 -8.05 15.38
C ARG A 156 -13.07 -7.31 15.84
#